data_AF-A0A971U2W2-F1
#
_entry.id   AF-A0A971U2W2-F1
#
_cell.length_a   1.000
_cell.length_b   1.000
_cell.length_c   1.000
_cell.angle_alpha   90.00
_cell.angle_beta   90.00
_cell.angle_gamma   90.00
#
_symmetry.space_group_name_H-M   'P 1'
#
loop_
_entity.id
_entity.type
_entity.pdbx_description
1 polymer ?
#
loop_
_entity_poly.entity_id
_entity_poly.type
_entity_poly.pdbx_seq_one_letter_code
_entity_poly.pdbx_strand_id
1 'polypeptide(L)'
;MSQAVIPAIAALLIALATWQGHQRAMASGERQTQGYYRGRGLAWGLAAGLAIDALLVALTDSSLLAVVVSVPLGLAGGALLGWLWERRHAGELRPLNSEDLEMRRFAVALGLGAIVLGVLAVLGITVFSR
;
A
#
# COMPACT_ATOMS: atom_id res chain seq x y z
N MET A 1 -4.01 -17.34 17.69
CA MET A 1 -3.21 -16.99 16.49
C MET A 1 -2.18 -15.96 16.91
N SER A 2 -0.91 -16.11 16.53
CA SER A 2 0.11 -15.09 16.83
C SER A 2 -0.30 -13.76 16.19
N GLN A 3 -0.21 -12.65 16.94
CA GLN A 3 -0.60 -11.32 16.46
C GLN A 3 0.21 -10.89 15.22
N ALA A 4 1.38 -11.50 14.98
CA ALA A 4 2.22 -11.27 13.80
C ALA A 4 1.68 -11.93 12.51
N VAL A 5 0.74 -12.89 12.61
CA VAL A 5 0.23 -13.61 11.44
C VAL A 5 -0.62 -12.71 10.55
N ILE A 6 -1.42 -11.82 11.14
CA ILE A 6 -2.29 -10.90 10.41
C ILE A 6 -1.50 -9.95 9.50
N PRO A 7 -0.50 -9.18 10.00
CA PRO A 7 0.29 -8.30 9.15
C PRO A 7 1.12 -9.06 8.11
N ALA A 8 1.60 -10.27 8.43
CA ALA A 8 2.32 -11.11 7.46
C ALA A 8 1.43 -11.56 6.29
N ILE A 9 0.20 -12.03 6.58
CA ILE A 9 -0.77 -12.40 5.54
C ILE A 9 -1.14 -11.17 4.71
N ALA A 10 -1.40 -10.03 5.35
CA ALA A 10 -1.72 -8.80 4.63
C ALA A 10 -0.58 -8.38 3.68
N ALA A 11 0.67 -8.40 4.16
CA ALA A 11 1.85 -8.12 3.36
C ALA A 11 1.94 -9.05 2.13
N LEU A 12 1.74 -10.35 2.32
CA LEU A 12 1.75 -11.35 1.26
C LEU A 12 0.66 -11.08 0.22
N LEU A 13 -0.57 -10.81 0.67
CA LEU A 13 -1.70 -10.53 -0.22
C LEU A 13 -1.45 -9.28 -1.06
N ILE A 14 -0.93 -8.20 -0.45
CA ILE A 14 -0.60 -6.97 -1.16
C ILE A 14 0.51 -7.23 -2.20
N ALA A 15 1.57 -7.95 -1.81
CA ALA A 15 2.66 -8.29 -2.73
C ALA A 15 2.17 -9.12 -3.92
N LEU A 16 1.35 -10.16 -3.66
CA LEU A 16 0.77 -11.01 -4.70
C LEU A 16 -0.18 -10.24 -5.63
N ALA A 17 -1.07 -9.42 -5.07
CA ALA A 17 -1.99 -8.60 -5.86
C ALA A 17 -1.23 -7.61 -6.74
N THR A 18 -0.20 -6.96 -6.20
CA THR A 18 0.66 -6.02 -6.94
C THR A 18 1.44 -6.73 -8.04
N TRP A 19 1.97 -7.92 -7.75
CA TRP A 19 2.67 -8.75 -8.72
C TRP A 19 1.76 -9.20 -9.87
N GLN A 20 0.58 -9.74 -9.54
CA GLN A 20 -0.41 -10.17 -10.54
C GLN A 20 -0.90 -9.01 -11.39
N GLY A 21 -1.16 -7.85 -10.79
CA GLY A 21 -1.52 -6.63 -11.50
C GLY A 21 -0.43 -6.20 -12.49
N HIS A 22 0.84 -6.29 -12.08
CA HIS A 22 1.96 -6.00 -12.97
C HIS A 22 2.07 -6.98 -14.15
N GLN A 23 1.94 -8.27 -13.89
CA GLN A 23 1.99 -9.30 -14.94
C GLN A 23 0.87 -9.09 -15.99
N ARG A 24 -0.35 -8.78 -15.54
CA ARG A 24 -1.47 -8.47 -16.45
C ARG A 24 -1.21 -7.20 -17.26
N ALA A 25 -0.66 -6.17 -16.62
CA ALA A 25 -0.32 -4.92 -17.28
C ALA A 25 0.77 -5.12 -18.35
N MET A 26 1.78 -5.95 -18.07
CA MET A 26 2.81 -6.31 -19.06
C MET A 26 2.26 -7.19 -20.19
N ALA A 27 1.38 -8.14 -19.89
CA ALA A 27 0.75 -9.00 -20.89
C ALA A 27 -0.16 -8.23 -21.86
N SER A 28 -0.73 -7.09 -21.44
CA SER A 28 -1.57 -6.25 -22.30
C SER A 28 -0.77 -5.53 -23.40
N GLY A 29 0.54 -5.37 -23.25
CA GLY A 29 1.38 -4.62 -24.19
C GLY A 29 1.10 -3.11 -24.24
N GLU A 30 0.13 -2.60 -23.47
CA GLU A 30 -0.15 -1.17 -23.41
C GLU A 30 0.94 -0.42 -22.61
N ARG A 31 1.24 0.80 -23.07
CA ARG A 31 2.10 1.71 -22.31
C ARG A 31 1.46 2.05 -20.98
N GLN A 32 2.25 1.94 -19.91
CA GLN A 32 1.79 2.22 -18.55
C GLN A 32 1.40 3.70 -18.40
N THR A 33 0.40 3.98 -17.57
CA THR A 33 -0.06 5.35 -17.30
C THR A 33 0.85 6.05 -16.30
N GLN A 34 0.89 7.38 -16.38
CA GLN A 34 1.43 8.18 -15.29
C GLN A 34 0.74 7.84 -13.97
N GLY A 35 1.53 7.69 -12.92
CA GLY A 35 1.15 7.22 -11.60
C GLY A 35 1.32 5.72 -11.40
N TYR A 36 1.62 4.94 -12.45
CA TYR A 36 1.79 3.50 -12.34
C TYR A 36 2.92 3.10 -11.39
N TYR A 37 4.13 3.63 -11.59
CA TYR A 37 5.29 3.29 -10.76
C TYR A 37 5.17 3.86 -9.35
N ARG A 38 4.55 5.03 -9.20
CA ARG A 38 4.18 5.57 -7.87
C ARG A 38 3.21 4.65 -7.12
N GLY A 39 2.14 4.21 -7.77
CA GLY A 39 1.16 3.29 -7.18
C GLY A 39 1.79 1.95 -6.82
N ARG A 40 2.61 1.41 -7.71
CA ARG A 40 3.37 0.19 -7.46
C ARG A 40 4.35 0.36 -6.30
N GLY A 41 5.09 1.46 -6.26
CA GLY A 41 6.02 1.77 -5.17
C GLY A 41 5.33 1.86 -3.82
N LEU A 42 4.18 2.54 -3.75
CA LEU A 42 3.36 2.59 -2.54
C LEU A 42 2.87 1.21 -2.10
N ALA A 43 2.40 0.37 -3.03
CA ALA A 43 1.91 -0.96 -2.71
C ALA A 43 3.04 -1.88 -2.19
N TRP A 44 4.21 -1.85 -2.83
CA TRP A 44 5.39 -2.58 -2.34
C TRP A 44 5.91 -2.02 -1.01
N GLY A 45 5.84 -0.71 -0.82
CA GLY A 45 6.18 -0.05 0.44
C GLY A 45 5.27 -0.46 1.59
N LEU A 46 3.95 -0.50 1.34
CA LEU A 46 2.96 -0.99 2.30
C LEU A 46 3.23 -2.46 2.64
N ALA A 47 3.47 -3.31 1.65
CA ALA A 47 3.80 -4.73 1.87
C ALA A 47 5.08 -4.88 2.70
N ALA A 48 6.13 -4.11 2.40
CA ALA A 48 7.37 -4.12 3.17
C ALA A 48 7.16 -3.61 4.61
N GLY A 49 6.39 -2.54 4.78
CA GLY A 49 6.02 -2.01 6.10
C GLY A 49 5.29 -3.04 6.95
N LEU A 50 4.31 -3.74 6.39
CA LEU A 50 3.58 -4.81 7.07
C LEU A 50 4.43 -6.07 7.33
N ALA A 51 5.40 -6.37 6.47
CA ALA A 51 6.35 -7.44 6.74
C ALA A 51 7.29 -7.09 7.92
N ILE A 52 7.76 -5.84 7.98
CA ILE A 52 8.54 -5.32 9.11
C ILE A 52 7.68 -5.30 10.38
N ASP A 53 6.41 -4.92 10.27
CA ASP A 53 5.44 -4.97 11.36
C ASP A 53 5.36 -6.36 11.98
N ALA A 54 5.10 -7.38 11.15
CA ALA A 54 5.02 -8.77 11.59
C ALA A 54 6.30 -9.23 12.30
N LEU A 55 7.47 -8.82 11.79
CA LEU A 55 8.76 -9.12 12.41
C LEU A 55 8.91 -8.45 13.77
N LEU A 56 8.55 -7.17 13.89
CA LEU A 56 8.61 -6.42 15.15
C LEU A 56 7.64 -6.98 16.19
N VAL A 57 6.41 -7.33 15.79
CA VAL A 57 5.44 -7.97 16.67
C VAL A 57 5.97 -9.31 17.18
N ALA A 58 6.58 -10.12 16.31
CA ALA A 58 7.16 -11.40 16.70
C ALA A 58 8.36 -11.27 17.67
N LEU A 59 9.06 -10.14 17.66
CA LEU A 59 10.26 -9.91 18.49
C LEU A 59 9.98 -9.15 19.79
N THR A 60 8.96 -8.29 19.81
CA THR A 60 8.74 -7.32 20.92
C THR A 60 7.39 -7.49 21.61
N ASP A 61 6.52 -8.37 21.11
CA ASP A 61 5.13 -8.57 21.55
C ASP A 61 4.27 -7.28 21.59
N SER A 62 4.76 -6.19 20.98
CA SER A 62 4.16 -4.86 21.03
C SER A 62 3.57 -4.48 19.67
N SER A 63 2.32 -4.88 19.45
CA SER A 63 1.59 -4.64 18.18
C SER A 63 1.36 -3.17 17.84
N LEU A 64 1.15 -2.32 18.84
CA LEU A 64 0.84 -0.91 18.62
C LEU A 64 2.06 -0.11 18.16
N LEU A 65 3.22 -0.34 18.79
CA LEU A 65 4.48 0.32 18.43
C LEU A 65 4.97 -0.14 17.05
N ALA A 66 4.81 -1.43 16.75
CA ALA A 66 5.18 -2.00 15.46
C ALA A 66 4.42 -1.29 14.32
N VAL A 67 3.09 -1.16 14.41
CA VAL A 67 2.27 -0.63 13.31
C VAL A 67 2.54 0.86 13.09
N VAL A 68 2.65 1.63 14.18
CA VAL A 68 2.84 3.09 14.12
C VAL A 68 4.18 3.47 13.48
N VAL A 69 5.21 2.63 13.63
CA VAL A 69 6.53 2.91 13.07
C VAL A 69 6.69 2.29 11.69
N SER A 70 6.32 1.02 11.53
CA SER A 70 6.62 0.23 10.33
C SER A 70 5.80 0.65 9.10
N VAL A 71 4.49 0.91 9.26
CA VAL A 71 3.60 1.23 8.14
C VAL A 71 3.92 2.60 7.54
N PRO A 72 4.10 3.69 8.33
CA PRO A 72 4.50 4.98 7.77
C PRO A 72 5.88 4.93 7.11
N LEU A 73 6.86 4.23 7.71
CA LEU A 73 8.19 4.04 7.11
C LEU A 73 8.09 3.30 5.77
N GLY A 74 7.34 2.19 5.73
CA GLY A 74 7.10 1.42 4.51
C GLY A 74 6.46 2.25 3.41
N LEU A 75 5.42 3.02 3.75
CA LEU A 75 4.74 3.91 2.81
C LEU A 75 5.64 5.05 2.32
N ALA A 76 6.39 5.70 3.21
CA ALA A 76 7.31 6.77 2.83
C ALA A 76 8.43 6.25 1.92
N GLY A 77 9.04 5.11 2.28
CA GLY A 77 10.06 4.46 1.45
C GLY A 77 9.51 4.02 0.10
N GLY A 78 8.33 3.39 0.08
CA GLY A 78 7.65 2.97 -1.14
C GLY A 78 7.25 4.15 -2.04
N ALA A 79 6.75 5.24 -1.47
CA ALA A 79 6.43 6.46 -2.20
C ALA A 79 7.68 7.05 -2.87
N LEU A 80 8.79 7.09 -2.15
CA LEU A 80 10.06 7.61 -2.65
C LEU A 80 10.62 6.73 -3.77
N LEU A 81 10.64 5.40 -3.59
CA LEU A 81 11.06 4.45 -4.61
C LEU A 81 10.15 4.52 -5.85
N GLY A 82 8.84 4.59 -5.65
CA GLY A 82 7.87 4.73 -6.72
C GLY A 82 8.06 6.03 -7.50
N TRP A 83 8.33 7.14 -6.81
CA TRP A 83 8.63 8.42 -7.44
C TRP A 83 9.94 8.39 -8.25
N LEU A 84 11.00 7.77 -7.71
CA LEU A 84 12.27 7.62 -8.41
C LEU A 84 12.12 6.75 -9.67
N TRP A 85 11.39 5.64 -9.59
CA TRP A 85 11.13 4.78 -10.74
C TRP A 85 10.30 5.46 -11.81
N GLU A 86 9.26 6.18 -11.39
CA GLU A 86 8.42 6.97 -12.29
C GLU A 86 9.26 7.99 -13.06
N ARG A 87 10.16 8.70 -12.35
CA ARG A 87 11.05 9.69 -12.96
C ARG A 87 12.02 9.06 -13.96
N ARG A 88 12.47 7.83 -13.69
CA ARG A 88 13.37 7.07 -14.58
C ARG A 88 12.68 6.58 -15.84
N HIS A 89 11.40 6.24 -15.78
CA HIS A 89 10.61 5.71 -16.91
C HIS A 89 9.66 6.76 -17.51
N ALA A 90 9.83 8.05 -17.18
CA ALA A 90 8.89 9.09 -17.58
C ALA A 90 8.66 9.19 -19.11
N GLY A 91 9.67 8.82 -19.91
CA GLY A 91 9.56 8.79 -21.37
C GLY A 91 8.73 7.63 -21.95
N GLU A 92 8.43 6.61 -21.14
CA GLU A 92 7.66 5.43 -21.54
C GLU A 92 6.19 5.52 -21.09
N LEU A 93 5.87 6.51 -20.25
CA LEU A 93 4.55 6.67 -19.63
C LEU A 93 3.60 7.46 -20.53
N ARG A 94 2.37 6.96 -20.67
CA ARG A 94 1.28 7.71 -21.31
C ARG A 94 0.61 8.67 -20.30
N PRO A 95 0.19 9.86 -20.73
CA PRO A 95 -0.62 10.74 -19.88
C PRO A 95 -1.95 10.06 -19.51
N LEU A 96 -2.54 10.45 -18.39
CA LEU A 96 -3.85 9.93 -17.99
C LEU A 96 -4.94 10.49 -18.91
N ASN A 97 -5.85 9.63 -19.37
CA ASN A 97 -7.09 10.07 -20.00
C ASN A 97 -8.11 10.55 -18.95
N SER A 98 -9.20 11.20 -19.37
CA SER A 98 -10.28 11.65 -18.49
C SER A 98 -10.91 10.49 -17.69
N GLU A 99 -11.11 9.34 -18.33
CA GLU A 99 -11.62 8.12 -17.68
C GLU A 99 -10.66 7.59 -16.61
N ASP A 100 -9.36 7.54 -16.92
CA ASP A 100 -8.32 7.10 -15.98
C ASP A 100 -8.25 8.04 -14.75
N LEU A 101 -8.41 9.34 -14.97
CA LEU A 101 -8.45 10.35 -13.92
C LEU A 101 -9.64 10.16 -12.99
N GLU A 102 -10.81 9.88 -13.54
CA GLU A 102 -12.03 9.63 -12.77
C GLU A 102 -11.90 8.35 -11.94
N MET A 103 -11.43 7.27 -12.56
CA MET A 103 -11.16 5.99 -11.89
C MET A 103 -10.15 6.16 -10.75
N ARG A 104 -9.10 6.96 -10.98
CA ARG A 104 -8.08 7.25 -9.97
C ARG A 104 -8.64 8.07 -8.81
N ARG A 105 -9.47 9.08 -9.08
CA ARG A 105 -10.16 9.86 -8.03
C ARG A 105 -11.07 8.98 -7.20
N PHE A 106 -11.82 8.09 -7.84
CA PHE A 106 -12.68 7.13 -7.16
C PHE A 106 -11.89 6.17 -6.27
N ALA A 107 -10.79 5.61 -6.78
CA ALA A 107 -9.90 4.75 -5.99
C ALA A 107 -9.28 5.49 -4.79
N VAL A 108 -8.86 6.74 -4.97
CA VAL A 108 -8.36 7.58 -3.87
C VAL A 108 -9.44 7.88 -2.84
N ALA A 109 -10.67 8.19 -3.29
CA ALA A 109 -11.81 8.43 -2.40
C ALA A 109 -12.16 7.17 -1.58
N LEU A 110 -12.19 6.00 -2.22
CA LEU A 110 -12.36 4.71 -1.54
C LEU A 110 -11.24 4.45 -0.53
N GLY A 111 -9.98 4.68 -0.91
CA GLY A 111 -8.83 4.52 -0.03
C GLY A 111 -8.92 5.41 1.21
N LEU A 112 -9.24 6.70 1.03
CA LEU A 112 -9.46 7.64 2.13
C LEU A 112 -10.65 7.21 3.01
N GLY A 113 -11.75 6.77 2.41
CA GLY A 113 -12.90 6.25 3.13
C GLY A 113 -12.54 5.04 4.00
N ALA A 114 -11.75 4.10 3.47
CA ALA A 114 -11.27 2.95 4.21
C ALA A 114 -10.35 3.35 5.38
N ILE A 115 -9.48 4.33 5.20
CA ILE A 115 -8.63 4.87 6.27
C ILE A 115 -9.50 5.47 7.39
N VAL A 116 -10.47 6.32 7.03
CA VAL A 116 -11.38 6.93 8.01
C VAL A 116 -12.16 5.88 8.79
N LEU A 117 -12.73 4.88 8.09
CA LEU A 117 -13.44 3.77 8.73
C LEU A 117 -12.52 2.97 9.66
N GLY A 118 -11.28 2.69 9.25
CA GLY A 118 -10.29 2.01 10.09
C GLY A 118 -9.97 2.80 11.36
N VAL A 119 -9.74 4.11 11.24
CA VAL A 119 -9.49 5.00 12.39
C VAL A 119 -10.70 5.03 13.33
N LEU A 120 -11.91 5.17 12.78
CA LEU A 120 -13.15 5.17 13.57
C LEU A 120 -13.38 3.82 14.28
N ALA A 121 -13.08 2.69 13.64
CA ALA A 121 -13.18 1.38 14.27
C ALA A 121 -12.22 1.24 15.46
N VAL A 122 -10.97 1.69 15.30
CA VAL A 122 -9.97 1.70 16.40
C VAL A 122 -10.42 2.63 17.54
N LEU A 123 -10.89 3.83 17.22
CA LEU A 123 -11.42 4.78 18.21
C LEU A 123 -12.65 4.20 18.93
N GLY A 124 -13.56 3.58 18.19
CA GLY A 124 -14.72 2.91 18.75
C GLY A 124 -14.32 1.81 19.75
N ILE A 125 -13.43 0.90 19.35
CA ILE A 125 -12.95 -0.16 20.25
C ILE A 125 -12.27 0.45 21.48
N THR A 126 -11.38 1.41 21.30
CA THR A 126 -10.61 2.00 22.42
C THR A 126 -11.45 2.84 23.39
N VAL A 127 -12.52 3.48 22.91
CA VAL A 127 -13.45 4.26 23.74
C VAL A 127 -14.49 3.37 24.42
N PHE A 128 -15.04 2.36 23.73
CA PHE A 128 -16.11 1.51 24.25
C PHE A 128 -15.62 0.23 24.95
N SER A 129 -14.33 -0.13 24.88
CA SER A 129 -13.75 -1.26 25.63
C SER A 129 -13.16 -0.86 26.99
N ARG A 130 -13.46 0.35 27.48
CA ARG A 130 -13.11 0.80 28.84
C ARG A 130 -14.30 0.67 29.77
#